data_AF-A0A8S2X3Y6-F1
#
_entry.id   AF-A0A8S2X3Y6-F1
#
_cell.length_a   1.000
_cell.length_b   1.000
_cell.length_c   1.000
_cell.angle_alpha   90.00
_cell.angle_beta   90.00
_cell.angle_gamma   90.00
#
_symmetry.space_group_name_H-M   'P 1'
#
loop_
_entity.id
_entity.type
_entity.pdbx_description
1 polymer ?
#
loop_
_entity_poly.entity_id
_entity_poly.type
_entity_poly.pdbx_seq_one_letter_code
_entity_poly.pdbx_strand_id
1 'polypeptide(L)'
;MIHGKEEMDDNNLQKPNVYNRYLPFYDSIQRQAYEKFDEIRMHLSRIIQLREIRPGFSIWSSKLQQFISLYGYYFTKADHLKLIDFYLSILSIDNLSLTNVQICFNLLQVLLQKSHLITRDELIIDWRLLYQWAKLIRSHHDQDYSLVVMSHGVEQSFLNCIPYCRFYFSITATQEILDEFRPWLCPFDSAFNDAMYFFDLLLPVNLPPNLLNQGFKCGFAFLDIFESNISIDV
;
A
#
# COMPACT_ATOMS: atom_id res chain seq x y z
N MET A 1 30.14 18.97 11.23
CA MET A 1 28.79 19.36 11.71
C MET A 1 28.18 18.16 12.37
N ILE A 2 27.94 18.29 13.68
CA ILE A 2 27.52 17.23 14.58
C ILE A 2 26.06 16.92 14.26
N HIS A 3 25.78 15.82 13.56
CA HIS A 3 24.42 15.29 13.50
C HIS A 3 24.11 14.72 14.88
N GLY A 4 23.17 15.34 15.58
CA GLY A 4 22.65 14.83 16.84
C GLY A 4 22.17 13.41 16.64
N LYS A 5 22.89 12.44 17.22
CA LYS A 5 22.31 11.15 17.55
C LYS A 5 21.31 11.44 18.67
N GLU A 6 20.06 11.70 18.32
CA GLU A 6 18.98 11.33 19.23
C GLU A 6 19.16 9.84 19.47
N GLU A 7 19.67 9.48 20.65
CA GLU A 7 19.58 8.09 21.10
C GLU A 7 18.10 7.72 21.05
N MET A 8 17.76 6.79 20.15
CA MET A 8 16.41 6.24 20.10
C MET A 8 16.14 5.60 21.45
N ASP A 9 15.40 6.31 22.29
CA ASP A 9 14.76 5.77 23.48
C ASP A 9 13.76 4.70 23.01
N ASP A 10 13.78 3.52 23.65
CA ASP A 10 12.83 2.44 23.39
C ASP A 10 11.36 2.94 23.44
N ASN A 11 11.11 4.03 24.19
CA ASN A 11 9.80 4.69 24.28
C ASN A 11 9.31 5.33 22.96
N ASN A 12 10.22 5.66 22.03
CA ASN A 12 9.87 6.28 20.75
C ASN A 12 9.68 5.27 19.61
N LEU A 13 9.93 3.98 19.87
CA LEU A 13 9.73 2.89 18.91
C LEU A 13 8.25 2.50 18.84
N GLN A 14 7.75 2.17 17.65
CA GLN A 14 6.33 1.83 17.51
C GLN A 14 5.97 0.47 18.12
N LYS A 15 6.56 -0.60 17.56
CA LYS A 15 6.21 -1.96 17.99
C LYS A 15 7.38 -2.93 17.81
N PRO A 16 8.40 -2.84 18.68
CA PRO A 16 9.44 -3.84 18.79
C PRO A 16 8.87 -5.24 18.99
N ASN A 17 9.61 -6.25 18.54
CA ASN A 17 9.31 -7.65 18.84
C ASN A 17 9.53 -7.91 20.34
N VAL A 18 8.43 -8.13 21.07
CA VAL A 18 8.43 -8.32 22.53
C VAL A 18 9.28 -9.50 22.97
N TYR A 19 9.37 -10.55 22.15
CA TYR A 19 10.11 -11.76 22.49
C TYR A 19 11.62 -11.54 22.59
N ASN A 20 12.15 -10.54 21.88
CA ASN A 20 13.59 -10.26 21.90
C ASN A 20 14.08 -9.88 23.30
N ARG A 21 13.22 -9.30 24.15
CA ARG A 21 13.53 -8.90 25.53
C ARG A 21 13.89 -10.08 26.44
N TYR A 22 13.46 -11.29 26.09
CA TYR A 22 13.72 -12.49 26.88
C TYR A 22 14.99 -13.23 26.45
N LEU A 23 15.72 -12.73 25.44
CA LEU A 23 16.95 -13.35 24.98
C LEU A 23 18.12 -12.97 25.90
N PRO A 24 19.06 -13.91 26.18
CA PRO A 24 20.20 -13.67 27.08
C PRO A 24 21.13 -12.52 26.65
N PHE A 25 21.02 -12.07 25.40
CA PHE A 25 21.89 -11.07 24.77
C PHE A 25 21.09 -9.86 24.25
N TYR A 26 19.97 -9.50 24.88
CA TYR A 26 19.07 -8.41 24.45
C TYR A 26 19.78 -7.07 24.20
N ASP A 27 20.67 -6.64 25.08
CA ASP A 27 21.42 -5.38 24.91
C ASP A 27 22.20 -5.34 23.59
N SER A 28 22.76 -6.48 23.18
CA SER A 28 23.46 -6.61 21.90
C SER A 28 22.49 -6.57 20.71
N ILE A 29 21.26 -7.09 20.87
CA ILE A 29 20.22 -7.12 19.84
C ILE A 29 19.72 -5.70 19.58
N GLN A 30 19.49 -4.91 20.63
CA GLN A 30 19.06 -3.51 20.48
C GLN A 30 20.09 -2.72 19.68
N ARG A 31 21.37 -2.78 20.05
CA ARG A 31 22.45 -2.10 19.32
C ARG A 31 22.51 -2.52 17.85
N GLN A 32 22.46 -3.84 17.60
CA GLN A 32 22.45 -4.38 16.24
C GLN A 32 21.22 -3.94 15.44
N ALA A 33 20.05 -3.85 16.09
CA ALA A 33 18.82 -3.38 15.43
C ALA A 33 18.98 -1.93 14.97
N TYR A 34 19.52 -1.05 15.82
CA TYR A 34 19.79 0.34 15.46
C TYR A 34 20.75 0.45 14.27
N GLU A 35 21.89 -0.24 14.34
CA GLU A 35 22.90 -0.22 13.28
C GLU A 35 22.35 -0.75 11.96
N LYS A 36 21.59 -1.86 11.99
CA LYS A 36 20.97 -2.44 10.79
C LYS A 36 19.91 -1.53 10.20
N PHE A 37 19.06 -0.91 11.02
CA PHE A 37 18.04 -0.01 10.53
C PHE A 37 18.66 1.24 9.90
N ASP A 38 19.69 1.81 10.52
CA ASP A 38 20.41 2.96 9.98
C ASP A 38 21.09 2.61 8.64
N GLU A 39 21.70 1.43 8.54
CA GLU A 39 22.26 0.92 7.29
C GLU A 39 21.19 0.80 6.20
N ILE A 40 20.03 0.19 6.50
CA ILE A 40 18.92 0.05 5.54
C ILE A 40 18.43 1.43 5.09
N ARG A 41 18.17 2.34 6.04
CA ARG A 41 17.72 3.71 5.77
C ARG A 41 18.69 4.47 4.88
N MET A 42 19.98 4.37 5.17
CA MET A 42 21.03 5.01 4.38
C MET A 42 21.03 4.53 2.93
N HIS A 43 20.88 3.22 2.71
CA HIS A 43 20.88 2.69 1.36
C HIS A 43 19.58 2.94 0.60
N LEU A 44 18.42 2.89 1.27
CA LEU A 44 17.14 3.27 0.66
C LEU A 44 17.14 4.75 0.25
N SER A 45 17.68 5.64 1.08
CA SER A 45 17.80 7.07 0.73
C SER A 45 18.76 7.31 -0.44
N ARG A 46 19.88 6.56 -0.52
CA ARG A 46 20.79 6.60 -1.67
C ARG A 46 20.13 6.23 -3.00
N ILE A 47 19.19 5.28 -3.01
CA ILE A 47 18.46 4.91 -4.22
C ILE A 47 17.71 6.10 -4.81
N ILE A 48 17.08 6.93 -3.97
CA ILE A 48 16.40 8.16 -4.42
C ILE A 48 17.41 9.18 -4.93
N GLN A 49 18.49 9.39 -4.16
CA GLN A 49 19.51 10.39 -4.49
C GLN A 49 20.19 10.10 -5.82
N LEU A 50 20.49 8.82 -6.09
CA LEU A 50 21.14 8.37 -7.32
C LEU A 50 20.13 8.16 -8.45
N ARG A 51 18.83 8.08 -8.15
CA ARG A 51 17.76 7.70 -9.08
C ARG A 51 18.00 6.33 -9.75
N GLU A 52 18.75 5.47 -9.08
CA GLU A 52 19.11 4.14 -9.55
C GLU A 52 18.40 3.08 -8.71
N ILE A 53 17.33 2.51 -9.27
CA ILE A 53 16.55 1.47 -8.59
C ILE A 53 17.34 0.15 -8.55
N ARG A 54 18.06 -0.19 -9.63
CA ARG A 54 18.83 -1.44 -9.72
C ARG A 54 20.32 -1.19 -9.47
N PRO A 55 21.03 -2.09 -8.78
CA PRO A 55 20.55 -3.35 -8.16
C PRO A 55 20.04 -3.18 -6.71
N GLY A 56 20.24 -2.01 -6.09
CA GLY A 56 20.12 -1.83 -4.65
C GLY A 56 18.70 -2.01 -4.09
N PHE A 57 17.67 -1.59 -4.82
CA PHE A 57 16.29 -1.55 -4.29
C PHE A 57 15.79 -2.91 -3.82
N SER A 58 16.00 -3.95 -4.62
CA SER A 58 15.56 -5.30 -4.28
C SER A 58 16.28 -5.83 -3.04
N ILE A 59 17.60 -5.63 -2.97
CA ILE A 59 18.44 -6.09 -1.86
C ILE A 59 18.02 -5.41 -0.55
N TRP A 60 17.91 -4.08 -0.55
CA TRP A 60 17.63 -3.31 0.65
C TRP A 60 16.16 -3.43 1.09
N SER A 61 15.23 -3.62 0.16
CA SER A 61 13.84 -3.95 0.51
C SER A 61 13.71 -5.33 1.14
N SER A 62 14.44 -6.33 0.62
CA SER A 62 14.50 -7.66 1.24
C SER A 62 15.12 -7.60 2.64
N LYS A 63 16.20 -6.85 2.83
CA LYS A 63 16.79 -6.61 4.16
C LYS A 63 15.81 -5.91 5.11
N LEU A 64 15.01 -4.95 4.64
CA LEU A 64 13.97 -4.30 5.44
C LEU A 64 12.87 -5.29 5.85
N GLN A 65 12.42 -6.14 4.94
CA GLN A 65 11.42 -7.16 5.26
C GLN A 65 11.94 -8.15 6.32
N GLN A 66 13.19 -8.61 6.18
CA GLN A 66 13.85 -9.44 7.18
C GLN A 66 14.01 -8.71 8.53
N PHE A 67 14.36 -7.42 8.49
CA PHE A 67 14.46 -6.59 9.67
C PHE A 67 13.12 -6.53 10.43
N ILE A 68 12.02 -6.24 9.73
CA ILE A 68 10.68 -6.19 10.34
C ILE A 68 10.27 -7.56 10.90
N SER A 69 10.61 -8.65 10.20
CA SER A 69 10.34 -10.00 10.67
C SER A 69 11.09 -10.36 11.97
N LEU A 70 12.32 -9.87 12.15
CA LEU A 70 13.17 -10.20 13.30
C LEU A 70 12.93 -9.26 14.49
N TYR A 71 12.90 -7.96 14.22
CA TYR A 71 12.89 -6.91 15.24
C TYR A 71 11.51 -6.28 15.43
N GLY A 72 10.53 -6.57 14.56
CA GLY A 72 9.27 -5.85 14.52
C GLY A 72 9.42 -4.47 13.91
N TYR A 73 8.55 -3.54 14.30
CA TYR A 73 8.59 -2.14 13.86
C TYR A 73 9.54 -1.39 14.78
N TYR A 74 10.81 -1.80 14.74
CA TYR A 74 11.90 -1.26 15.53
C TYR A 74 12.43 0.03 14.89
N PHE A 75 11.54 0.99 14.75
CA PHE A 75 11.79 2.32 14.21
C PHE A 75 10.71 3.29 14.70
N THR A 76 10.97 4.58 14.56
CA THR A 76 10.04 5.63 14.99
C THR A 76 8.82 5.69 14.08
N LYS A 77 7.72 6.29 14.56
CA LYS A 77 6.54 6.54 13.72
C LYS A 77 6.85 7.42 12.51
N ALA A 78 7.72 8.42 12.69
CA ALA A 78 8.16 9.29 11.60
C ALA A 78 8.92 8.51 10.52
N ASP A 79 9.79 7.58 10.91
CA ASP A 79 10.48 6.72 9.95
C ASP A 79 9.52 5.75 9.27
N HIS A 80 8.52 5.22 9.98
CA HIS A 80 7.49 4.37 9.39
C HIS A 80 6.74 5.08 8.27
N LEU A 81 6.25 6.30 8.51
CA LEU A 81 5.56 7.09 7.49
C LEU A 81 6.47 7.35 6.28
N LYS A 82 7.73 7.74 6.51
CA LYS A 82 8.71 7.94 5.42
C LYS A 82 8.97 6.67 4.60
N LEU A 83 8.97 5.49 5.23
CA LEU A 83 9.10 4.22 4.50
C LEU A 83 7.88 3.97 3.62
N ILE A 84 6.67 4.23 4.12
CA ILE A 84 5.43 4.09 3.32
C ILE A 84 5.47 5.06 2.14
N ASP A 85 5.75 6.33 2.39
CA ASP A 85 5.86 7.36 1.35
C ASP A 85 6.91 7.00 0.30
N PHE A 86 8.05 6.44 0.74
CA PHE A 86 9.11 5.96 -0.15
C PHE A 86 8.60 4.88 -1.13
N TYR A 87 7.91 3.85 -0.63
CA TYR A 87 7.40 2.78 -1.50
C TYR A 87 6.26 3.25 -2.41
N LEU A 88 5.39 4.13 -1.94
CA LEU A 88 4.35 4.77 -2.77
C LEU A 88 4.95 5.66 -3.86
N SER A 89 6.02 6.40 -3.54
CA SER A 89 6.75 7.24 -4.50
C SER A 89 7.40 6.39 -5.59
N ILE A 90 7.96 5.23 -5.24
CA ILE A 90 8.52 4.30 -6.22
C ILE A 90 7.42 3.73 -7.12
N LEU A 91 6.27 3.36 -6.57
CA LEU A 91 5.11 2.91 -7.36
C LEU A 91 4.58 3.98 -8.33
N SER A 92 4.86 5.25 -8.05
CA SER A 92 4.47 6.37 -8.92
C SER A 92 5.44 6.60 -10.08
N ILE A 93 6.52 5.83 -10.18
CA ILE A 93 7.49 5.92 -11.28
C ILE A 93 6.92 5.21 -12.51
N ASP A 94 6.86 5.93 -13.63
CA ASP A 94 6.44 5.39 -14.92
C ASP A 94 7.35 4.23 -15.37
N ASN A 95 6.76 3.21 -16.00
CA ASN A 95 7.46 2.04 -16.54
C ASN A 95 8.31 1.28 -15.49
N LEU A 96 7.90 1.29 -14.22
CA LEU A 96 8.54 0.48 -13.18
C LEU A 96 8.41 -1.01 -13.50
N SER A 97 9.53 -1.75 -13.44
CA SER A 97 9.51 -3.19 -13.71
C SER A 97 8.59 -3.94 -12.72
N LEU A 98 7.78 -4.89 -13.21
CA LEU A 98 6.82 -5.66 -12.40
C LEU A 98 7.43 -6.33 -11.16
N THR A 99 8.70 -6.74 -11.22
CA THR A 99 9.42 -7.25 -10.04
C THR A 99 9.52 -6.22 -8.91
N ASN A 100 9.82 -4.96 -9.25
CA ASN A 100 9.92 -3.89 -8.27
C ASN A 100 8.55 -3.49 -7.73
N VAL A 101 7.52 -3.54 -8.59
CA VAL A 101 6.11 -3.34 -8.21
C VAL A 101 5.70 -4.38 -7.16
N GLN A 102 6.00 -5.65 -7.42
CA GLN A 102 5.75 -6.76 -6.48
C GLN A 102 6.45 -6.51 -5.13
N ILE A 103 7.71 -6.07 -5.15
CA ILE A 103 8.46 -5.74 -3.93
C ILE A 103 7.77 -4.59 -3.17
N CYS A 104 7.34 -3.53 -3.86
CA CYS A 104 6.64 -2.41 -3.23
C CYS A 104 5.35 -2.87 -2.56
N PHE A 105 4.50 -3.65 -3.24
CA PHE A 105 3.25 -4.14 -2.65
C PHE A 105 3.47 -5.08 -1.46
N ASN A 106 4.47 -5.96 -1.53
CA ASN A 106 4.81 -6.81 -0.37
C ASN A 106 5.29 -5.98 0.84
N LEU A 107 6.13 -4.97 0.62
CA LEU A 107 6.61 -4.11 1.71
C LEU A 107 5.49 -3.22 2.26
N LEU A 108 4.67 -2.61 1.39
CA LEU A 108 3.51 -1.83 1.81
C LEU A 108 2.51 -2.69 2.59
N GLN A 109 2.24 -3.93 2.15
CA GLN A 109 1.41 -4.87 2.90
C GLN A 109 1.95 -5.05 4.32
N VAL A 110 3.26 -5.30 4.47
CA VAL A 110 3.89 -5.46 5.79
C VAL A 110 3.79 -4.17 6.60
N LEU A 111 4.13 -3.01 6.03
CA LEU A 111 4.12 -1.73 6.75
C LEU A 111 2.70 -1.34 7.22
N LEU A 112 1.70 -1.52 6.36
CA LEU A 112 0.32 -1.13 6.62
C LEU A 112 -0.50 -2.16 7.40
N GLN A 113 0.03 -3.39 7.59
CA GLN A 113 -0.68 -4.49 8.25
C GLN A 113 -1.23 -4.13 9.63
N LYS A 114 -0.49 -3.31 10.39
CA LYS A 114 -0.83 -2.91 11.76
C LYS A 114 -1.47 -1.52 11.76
N SER A 115 -2.71 -1.43 11.30
CA SER A 115 -3.47 -0.18 11.16
C SER A 115 -3.64 0.65 12.44
N HIS A 116 -3.42 0.07 13.63
CA HIS A 116 -3.42 0.82 14.90
C HIS A 116 -2.15 1.67 15.12
N LEU A 117 -1.09 1.46 14.33
CA LEU A 117 0.18 2.19 14.46
C LEU A 117 0.16 3.55 13.74
N ILE A 118 -0.68 3.70 12.72
CA ILE A 118 -0.80 4.90 11.89
C ILE A 118 -2.28 5.22 11.75
N THR A 119 -2.66 6.44 12.12
CA THR A 119 -4.05 6.88 11.97
C THR A 119 -4.31 7.40 10.56
N ARG A 120 -5.59 7.46 10.15
CA ARG A 120 -5.98 7.97 8.83
C ARG A 120 -5.63 9.45 8.63
N ASP A 121 -5.54 10.22 9.71
CA ASP A 121 -5.20 11.64 9.64
C ASP A 121 -3.71 11.86 9.32
N GLU A 122 -2.88 10.84 9.54
CA GLU A 122 -1.43 10.88 9.35
C GLU A 122 -0.98 10.30 8.01
N LEU A 123 -1.84 9.52 7.34
CA LEU A 123 -1.53 8.88 6.07
C LEU A 123 -2.77 8.89 5.17
N ILE A 124 -2.61 9.48 3.99
CA ILE A 124 -3.61 9.46 2.92
C ILE A 124 -2.96 8.83 1.69
N ILE A 125 -3.58 7.77 1.17
CA ILE A 125 -3.15 7.08 -0.05
C ILE A 125 -4.10 7.46 -1.18
N ASP A 126 -3.54 7.93 -2.30
CA ASP A 126 -4.31 8.18 -3.51
C ASP A 126 -4.74 6.87 -4.16
N TRP A 127 -6.05 6.65 -4.25
CA TRP A 127 -6.62 5.46 -4.86
C TRP A 127 -6.31 5.37 -6.36
N ARG A 128 -6.06 6.49 -7.04
CA ARG A 128 -5.73 6.53 -8.47
C ARG A 128 -4.42 5.82 -8.78
N LEU A 129 -3.44 5.91 -7.88
CA LEU A 129 -2.18 5.17 -8.00
C LEU A 129 -2.45 3.67 -8.04
N LEU A 130 -3.31 3.16 -7.16
CA LEU A 130 -3.66 1.74 -7.12
C LEU A 130 -4.54 1.35 -8.31
N TYR A 131 -5.43 2.24 -8.76
CA TYR A 131 -6.23 2.03 -9.96
C TYR A 131 -5.37 1.87 -11.22
N GLN A 132 -4.31 2.68 -11.39
CA GLN A 132 -3.38 2.54 -12.50
C GLN A 132 -2.74 1.15 -12.55
N TRP A 133 -2.29 0.64 -11.38
CA TRP A 133 -1.75 -0.71 -11.27
C TRP A 133 -2.81 -1.80 -11.47
N ALA A 134 -4.03 -1.63 -10.95
CA ALA A 134 -5.14 -2.54 -11.20
C ALA A 134 -5.44 -2.67 -12.70
N LYS A 135 -5.50 -1.54 -13.41
CA LYS A 135 -5.75 -1.50 -14.85
C LYS A 135 -4.64 -2.18 -15.63
N LEU A 136 -3.37 -1.94 -15.27
CA LEU A 136 -2.24 -2.58 -15.92
C LEU A 136 -2.28 -4.11 -15.72
N ILE A 137 -2.47 -4.57 -14.47
CA ILE A 137 -2.56 -5.99 -14.14
C ILE A 137 -3.71 -6.65 -14.91
N ARG A 138 -4.91 -6.05 -14.88
CA ARG A 138 -6.08 -6.55 -15.62
C ARG A 138 -5.81 -6.62 -17.13
N SER A 139 -5.21 -5.59 -17.72
CA SER A 139 -4.94 -5.55 -19.16
C SER A 139 -4.00 -6.65 -19.65
N HIS A 140 -3.06 -7.08 -18.82
CA HIS A 140 -2.16 -8.19 -19.14
C HIS A 140 -2.85 -9.55 -19.06
N HIS A 141 -3.90 -9.70 -18.24
CA HIS A 141 -4.71 -10.92 -18.17
C HIS A 141 -5.54 -11.11 -19.45
N ASP A 142 -6.00 -10.03 -20.08
CA ASP A 142 -6.82 -10.08 -21.29
C ASP A 142 -6.01 -10.19 -22.60
N GLN A 143 -4.69 -10.03 -22.53
CA GLN A 143 -3.81 -10.14 -23.70
C GLN A 143 -3.24 -11.56 -23.84
N ASP A 144 -3.96 -12.42 -24.57
CA ASP A 144 -3.49 -13.77 -24.97
C ASP A 144 -2.13 -13.76 -25.73
N TYR A 145 -1.70 -12.59 -26.23
CA TYR A 145 -0.46 -12.39 -26.99
C TYR A 145 0.53 -11.41 -26.34
N SER A 146 0.40 -11.13 -25.03
CA SER A 146 1.34 -10.22 -24.36
C SER A 146 2.76 -10.80 -24.37
N LEU A 147 3.72 -10.04 -24.91
CA LEU A 147 5.15 -10.41 -24.90
C LEU A 147 5.76 -10.32 -23.49
N VAL A 148 5.04 -9.73 -22.54
CA VAL A 148 5.43 -9.61 -21.13
C VAL A 148 4.71 -10.68 -20.34
N VAL A 149 5.43 -11.74 -19.98
CA VAL A 149 4.92 -12.72 -19.02
C VAL A 149 4.82 -12.04 -17.66
N MET A 150 3.59 -11.79 -17.21
CA MET A 150 3.37 -11.34 -15.84
C MET A 150 3.78 -12.48 -14.90
N SER A 151 4.64 -12.20 -13.93
CA SER A 151 4.85 -13.15 -12.85
C SER A 151 3.57 -13.22 -12.01
N HIS A 152 2.99 -14.41 -11.82
CA HIS A 152 1.81 -14.60 -10.96
C HIS A 152 1.96 -13.97 -9.55
N GLY A 153 3.20 -13.73 -9.11
CA GLY A 153 3.48 -13.07 -7.84
C GLY A 153 3.06 -11.60 -7.74
N VAL A 154 3.06 -10.82 -8.83
CA VAL A 154 2.76 -9.37 -8.73
C VAL A 154 1.28 -9.10 -8.45
N GLU A 155 0.39 -9.82 -9.15
CA GLU A 155 -1.05 -9.73 -8.94
C GLU A 155 -1.42 -10.15 -7.52
N GLN A 156 -0.90 -11.29 -7.05
CA GLN A 156 -1.16 -11.75 -5.69
C GLN A 156 -0.66 -10.75 -4.63
N SER A 157 0.54 -10.20 -4.80
CA SER A 157 1.08 -9.17 -3.91
C SER A 157 0.20 -7.91 -3.90
N PHE A 158 -0.30 -7.50 -5.06
CA PHE A 158 -1.21 -6.37 -5.20
C PHE A 158 -2.54 -6.62 -4.47
N LEU A 159 -3.21 -7.74 -4.74
CA LEU A 159 -4.47 -8.13 -4.12
C LEU A 159 -4.34 -8.26 -2.59
N ASN A 160 -3.20 -8.76 -2.10
CA ASN A 160 -2.92 -8.85 -0.67
C ASN A 160 -2.68 -7.48 -0.02
N CYS A 161 -2.15 -6.50 -0.77
CA CYS A 161 -1.82 -5.17 -0.27
C CYS A 161 -3.05 -4.24 -0.24
N ILE A 162 -3.90 -4.30 -1.27
CA ILE A 162 -5.05 -3.39 -1.45
C ILE A 162 -5.92 -3.22 -0.20
N PRO A 163 -6.33 -4.29 0.51
CA PRO A 163 -7.18 -4.16 1.68
C PRO A 163 -6.59 -3.25 2.77
N TYR A 164 -5.26 -3.26 2.93
CA TYR A 164 -4.56 -2.40 3.88
C TYR A 164 -4.46 -0.96 3.37
N CYS A 165 -4.27 -0.75 2.06
CA CYS A 165 -4.23 0.59 1.48
C CYS A 165 -5.60 1.30 1.53
N ARG A 166 -6.70 0.58 1.27
CA ARG A 166 -8.08 1.12 1.29
C ARG A 166 -8.42 1.83 2.59
N PHE A 167 -7.86 1.36 3.71
CA PHE A 167 -8.07 1.97 5.01
C PHE A 167 -7.58 3.42 5.07
N TYR A 168 -6.65 3.82 4.20
CA TYR A 168 -6.03 5.15 4.17
C TYR A 168 -6.49 6.01 2.99
N PHE A 169 -7.54 5.63 2.26
CA PHE A 169 -8.09 6.50 1.22
C PHE A 169 -8.68 7.78 1.84
N SER A 170 -8.78 8.84 1.04
CA SER A 170 -9.46 10.07 1.48
C SER A 170 -10.94 9.81 1.79
N ILE A 171 -11.55 10.71 2.56
CA ILE A 171 -13.00 10.65 2.83
C ILE A 171 -13.85 10.86 1.57
N THR A 172 -13.30 11.51 0.53
CA THR A 172 -13.96 11.75 -0.76
C THR A 172 -13.80 10.59 -1.73
N ALA A 173 -12.86 9.66 -1.47
CA ALA A 173 -12.49 8.62 -2.41
C ALA A 173 -13.67 7.76 -2.86
N THR A 174 -14.60 7.43 -1.96
CA THR A 174 -15.80 6.65 -2.33
C THR A 174 -16.59 7.34 -3.44
N GLN A 175 -16.87 8.63 -3.28
CA GLN A 175 -17.64 9.40 -4.24
C GLN A 175 -16.87 9.55 -5.55
N GLU A 176 -15.57 9.86 -5.48
CA GLU A 176 -14.71 9.97 -6.66
C GLU A 176 -14.64 8.67 -7.46
N ILE A 177 -14.53 7.51 -6.79
CA ILE A 177 -14.51 6.19 -7.42
C ILE A 177 -15.85 5.91 -8.10
N LEU A 178 -16.97 6.16 -7.41
CA LEU A 178 -18.30 5.96 -7.98
C LEU A 178 -18.53 6.85 -9.20
N ASP A 179 -18.12 8.12 -9.15
CA ASP A 179 -18.27 9.06 -10.25
C ASP A 179 -17.38 8.69 -11.45
N GLU A 180 -16.15 8.23 -11.21
CA GLU A 180 -15.22 7.77 -12.26
C GLU A 180 -15.80 6.58 -13.05
N PHE A 181 -16.34 5.59 -12.34
CA PHE A 181 -16.85 4.37 -12.97
C PHE A 181 -18.31 4.46 -13.37
N ARG A 182 -19.06 5.50 -12.97
CA ARG A 182 -20.48 5.69 -13.33
C ARG A 182 -20.78 5.53 -14.83
N PRO A 183 -19.95 5.99 -15.78
CA PRO A 183 -20.24 5.80 -17.19
C PRO A 183 -20.11 4.35 -17.67
N TRP A 184 -19.42 3.49 -16.91
CA TRP A 184 -19.08 2.11 -17.30
C TRP A 184 -20.17 1.11 -16.91
N LEU A 185 -21.29 1.62 -16.42
CA LEU A 185 -22.30 0.88 -15.69
C LEU A 185 -23.53 0.52 -16.50
N CYS A 186 -23.41 0.61 -17.82
CA CYS A 186 -24.38 0.02 -18.72
C CYS A 186 -24.33 -1.52 -18.57
N PRO A 187 -25.41 -2.19 -18.11
CA PRO A 187 -25.41 -3.65 -17.91
C PRO A 187 -25.18 -4.45 -19.20
N PHE A 188 -25.34 -3.81 -20.36
CA PHE A 188 -25.17 -4.41 -21.68
C PHE A 188 -23.77 -4.20 -22.27
N ASP A 189 -22.90 -3.43 -21.60
CA ASP A 189 -21.52 -3.19 -22.04
C ASP A 189 -20.55 -4.12 -21.29
N SER A 190 -19.52 -4.62 -21.99
CA SER A 190 -18.43 -5.39 -21.37
C SER A 190 -17.68 -4.60 -20.30
N ALA A 191 -17.68 -3.26 -20.39
CA ALA A 191 -17.08 -2.36 -19.41
C ALA A 191 -17.71 -2.50 -18.00
N PHE A 192 -18.93 -3.03 -17.89
CA PHE A 192 -19.59 -3.28 -16.62
C PHE A 192 -18.80 -4.25 -15.74
N ASN A 193 -18.27 -5.34 -16.33
CA ASN A 193 -17.51 -6.33 -15.57
C ASN A 193 -16.22 -5.74 -15.00
N ASP A 194 -15.55 -4.86 -15.78
CA ASP A 194 -14.36 -4.17 -15.31
C ASP A 194 -14.69 -3.17 -14.19
N ALA A 195 -15.80 -2.44 -14.31
CA ALA A 195 -16.26 -1.55 -13.25
C ALA A 195 -16.55 -2.33 -11.95
N MET A 196 -17.22 -3.49 -12.03
CA MET A 196 -17.46 -4.35 -10.86
C MET A 196 -16.15 -4.86 -10.24
N TYR A 197 -15.18 -5.27 -11.06
CA TYR A 197 -13.85 -5.66 -10.60
C TYR A 197 -13.14 -4.52 -9.86
N PHE A 198 -13.14 -3.30 -10.42
CA PHE A 198 -12.52 -2.15 -9.77
C PHE A 198 -13.25 -1.71 -8.51
N PHE A 199 -14.58 -1.83 -8.46
CA PHE A 199 -15.34 -1.57 -7.25
C PHE A 199 -15.00 -2.53 -6.11
N ASP A 200 -14.93 -3.84 -6.38
CA ASP A 200 -14.54 -4.84 -5.38
C ASP A 200 -13.14 -4.55 -4.81
N LEU A 201 -12.23 -4.09 -5.67
CA LEU A 201 -10.87 -3.75 -5.27
C LEU A 201 -10.76 -2.44 -4.51
N LEU A 202 -11.38 -1.36 -4.99
CA LEU A 202 -11.05 0.01 -4.55
C LEU A 202 -12.06 0.62 -3.59
N LEU A 203 -13.32 0.18 -3.56
CA LEU A 203 -14.31 0.84 -2.69
C LEU A 203 -13.94 0.66 -1.20
N PRO A 204 -13.82 1.76 -0.42
CA PRO A 204 -13.53 1.66 1.01
C PRO A 204 -14.77 1.17 1.78
N VAL A 205 -14.83 -0.13 2.06
CA VAL A 205 -15.94 -0.73 2.84
C VAL A 205 -15.66 -0.76 4.35
N ASN A 206 -14.39 -0.71 4.75
CA ASN A 206 -13.96 -0.79 6.16
C ASN A 206 -13.68 0.59 6.76
N LEU A 207 -14.65 1.51 6.67
CA LEU A 207 -14.57 2.83 7.30
C LEU A 207 -15.00 2.78 8.77
N PRO A 208 -14.38 3.58 9.66
CA PRO A 208 -14.80 3.65 11.05
C PRO A 208 -16.25 4.20 11.14
N PRO A 209 -16.99 3.89 12.23
CA PRO A 209 -18.44 4.16 12.34
C PRO A 209 -18.83 5.62 12.09
N ASN A 210 -17.96 6.57 12.46
CA ASN A 210 -18.12 8.00 12.25
C ASN A 210 -18.08 8.44 10.78
N LEU A 211 -17.51 7.62 9.88
CA LEU A 211 -17.35 7.91 8.46
C LEU A 211 -18.24 7.05 7.54
N LEU A 212 -19.13 6.22 8.10
CA LEU A 212 -20.01 5.34 7.32
C LEU A 212 -20.90 6.08 6.31
N ASN A 213 -21.30 7.32 6.65
CA ASN A 213 -22.11 8.16 5.76
C ASN A 213 -21.35 8.58 4.49
N GLN A 214 -20.02 8.66 4.54
CA GLN A 214 -19.13 9.06 3.43
C GLN A 214 -18.56 7.85 2.68
N GLY A 215 -18.90 6.64 3.13
CA GLY A 215 -18.53 5.38 2.51
C GLY A 215 -19.74 4.63 2.02
N PHE A 216 -20.05 3.55 2.75
CA PHE A 216 -21.08 2.57 2.40
C PHE A 216 -22.43 3.22 2.04
N LYS A 217 -22.88 4.26 2.76
CA LYS A 217 -24.19 4.90 2.47
C LYS A 217 -24.23 5.64 1.12
N CYS A 218 -23.12 6.21 0.66
CA CYS A 218 -23.02 6.76 -0.69
C CYS A 218 -23.18 5.66 -1.75
N GLY A 219 -22.65 4.46 -1.46
CA GLY A 219 -22.80 3.29 -2.32
C GLY A 219 -24.25 2.77 -2.44
N PHE A 220 -25.05 2.79 -1.37
CA PHE A 220 -26.47 2.39 -1.48
C PHE A 220 -27.30 3.37 -2.29
N ALA A 221 -27.12 4.67 -2.06
CA ALA A 221 -27.81 5.69 -2.86
C ALA A 221 -27.50 5.54 -4.35
N PHE A 222 -26.31 5.04 -4.69
CA PHE A 222 -25.94 4.72 -6.06
C PHE A 222 -26.63 3.46 -6.60
N LEU A 223 -26.80 2.41 -5.79
CA LEU A 223 -27.57 1.22 -6.17
C LEU A 223 -29.05 1.53 -6.38
N ASP A 224 -29.62 2.42 -5.56
CA ASP A 224 -31.01 2.90 -5.73
C ASP A 224 -31.20 3.60 -7.10
N ILE A 225 -30.19 4.35 -7.55
CA ILE A 225 -30.19 4.97 -8.90
C ILE A 225 -30.16 3.90 -10.00
N PHE A 226 -29.42 2.82 -9.81
CA PHE A 226 -29.40 1.71 -10.77
C PHE A 226 -30.75 1.02 -10.92
N GLU A 227 -31.40 0.69 -9.82
CA GLU A 227 -32.72 0.05 -9.85
C GLU A 227 -33.77 0.93 -10.54
N SER A 228 -33.67 2.26 -10.34
CA SER A 228 -34.56 3.22 -11.02
C SER A 228 -34.32 3.31 -12.53
N ASN A 229 -33.08 3.13 -13.01
CA ASN A 229 -32.76 3.17 -14.45
C ASN A 229 -33.10 1.87 -15.18
N ILE A 230 -33.10 0.72 -14.48
CA ILE A 230 -33.54 -0.57 -15.05
C ILE A 230 -35.07 -0.61 -15.21
N SER A 231 -35.79 0.19 -14.42
CA SER A 231 -37.26 0.21 -14.40
C SER A 231 -37.90 1.11 -15.48
N ILE A 232 -37.11 1.80 -16.32
CA ILE A 232 -37.64 2.75 -17.33
C ILE A 232 -37.86 2.10 -18.72
N ASP A 233 -37.38 0.87 -18.95
CA ASP A 233 -37.55 0.15 -20.22
C ASP A 233 -38.37 -1.16 -20.06
N VAL A 234 -39.58 -1.07 -19.50
CA VAL A 234 -40.64 -2.11 -19.65
C VAL A 234 -41.95 -1.47 -20.11
#